data_AF-A0A9D6LDE8-F1
#
_entry.id   AF-A0A9D6LDE8-F1
#
_cell.length_a   1.000
_cell.length_b   1.000
_cell.length_c   1.000
_cell.angle_alpha   90.00
_cell.angle_beta   90.00
_cell.angle_gamma   90.00
#
_symmetry.space_group_name_H-M   'P 1'
#
loop_
_entity.id
_entity.type
_entity.pdbx_description
1 polymer ?
#
loop_
_entity_poly.entity_id
_entity_poly.type
_entity_poly.pdbx_seq_one_letter_code
_entity_poly.pdbx_strand_id
1 'polypeptide(L)'
;MILGLLLSIALAAPPYVERGDAVEKKYEHYTQKLAEGHALIKLLLKRDAPDLYRRFTPEPPKPIPYGYQILPKLSPSPPFEERHDPPRAVSTPYSWDRTETYIDWQLPKVDELVEQLSGAQKVPLKDRRQIYERYAREYPQLEADQRLVDNHIQYNRFWQKTIAEDRPRFDRLTKLHDLVLERQRILDLGPNATPELREKERKMAQTIHSQNSEIHPPSYLKLTHRKPHVWQIEAPIYTDISDPVFLDKAKKAIESAWTIEERENTYRMKVVFRHFQPKPAPKRGSHLDVKAHAARFPHDGGVVTTGTNSTYAIPGRYIALGPHPLSYNVLAHEFGHILGFIDGYFRGYHDLGPRGFEVLEVVPDPSDIMCTPSVGRVLPYHYETIFKRYGSQ
;
A
#
# COMPACT_ATOMS: atom_id res chain seq x y z
N MET A 1 -1.58 48.69 -39.28
CA MET A 1 -0.71 47.51 -39.34
C MET A 1 0.12 47.47 -38.06
N ILE A 2 -0.40 46.82 -37.00
CA ILE A 2 0.33 46.61 -35.74
C ILE A 2 0.27 45.11 -35.47
N LEU A 3 1.41 44.46 -35.66
CA LEU A 3 1.60 43.04 -35.40
C LEU A 3 1.81 42.87 -33.89
N GLY A 4 0.83 42.30 -33.20
CA GLY A 4 0.93 41.97 -31.78
C GLY A 4 1.78 40.72 -31.58
N LEU A 5 2.98 40.90 -31.01
CA LEU A 5 3.88 39.83 -30.63
C LEU A 5 3.33 39.16 -29.35
N LEU A 6 2.66 38.01 -29.47
CA LEU A 6 2.32 37.17 -28.32
C LEU A 6 3.59 36.44 -27.85
N LEU A 7 4.27 37.03 -26.88
CA LEU A 7 5.37 36.39 -26.15
C LEU A 7 4.76 35.27 -25.29
N SER A 8 4.94 34.02 -25.70
CA SER A 8 4.64 32.87 -24.84
C SER A 8 5.72 32.79 -23.78
N ILE A 9 5.44 33.32 -22.58
CA ILE A 9 6.30 33.14 -21.41
C ILE A 9 6.16 31.67 -21.00
N ALA A 10 7.19 30.87 -21.25
CA ALA A 10 7.30 29.54 -20.66
C ALA A 10 7.39 29.73 -19.14
N LEU A 11 6.30 29.40 -18.43
CA LEU A 11 6.33 29.33 -16.97
C LEU A 11 7.37 28.29 -16.56
N ALA A 12 8.32 28.69 -15.73
CA ALA A 12 9.29 27.78 -15.13
C ALA A 12 8.56 26.63 -14.43
N ALA A 13 9.13 25.43 -14.48
CA ALA A 13 8.54 24.28 -13.82
C ALA A 13 8.44 24.53 -12.30
N PRO A 14 7.42 24.00 -11.61
CA PRO A 14 7.36 24.10 -10.16
C PRO A 14 8.62 23.49 -9.51
N PRO A 15 9.12 24.04 -8.39
CA PRO A 15 10.40 23.58 -7.82
C PRO A 15 10.44 22.08 -7.46
N TYR A 16 9.31 21.50 -7.03
CA TYR A 16 9.22 20.07 -6.75
C TYR A 16 9.38 19.19 -8.00
N VAL A 17 9.06 19.73 -9.18
CA VAL A 17 9.25 19.05 -10.47
C VAL A 17 10.72 19.06 -10.81
N GLU A 18 11.37 20.22 -10.76
CA GLU A 18 12.81 20.36 -11.02
C GLU A 18 13.66 19.49 -10.08
N ARG A 19 13.29 19.44 -8.79
CA ARG A 19 13.96 18.54 -7.84
C ARG A 19 13.75 17.07 -8.20
N GLY A 20 12.55 16.68 -8.60
CA GLY A 20 12.25 15.34 -9.07
C GLY A 20 13.09 14.96 -10.30
N ASP A 21 13.21 15.87 -11.27
CA ASP A 21 14.01 15.67 -12.49
C ASP A 21 15.50 15.46 -12.14
N ALA A 22 16.02 16.19 -11.15
CA ALA A 22 17.39 16.00 -10.67
C ALA A 22 17.62 14.62 -10.02
N VAL A 23 16.67 14.14 -9.21
CA VAL A 23 16.72 12.80 -8.60
C VAL A 23 16.60 11.71 -9.67
N GLU A 24 15.70 11.87 -10.63
CA GLU A 24 15.52 10.93 -11.75
C GLU A 24 16.77 10.85 -12.60
N LYS A 25 17.44 11.96 -12.90
CA LYS A 25 18.74 11.95 -13.61
C LYS A 25 19.81 11.15 -12.87
N LYS A 26 19.83 11.23 -11.54
CA LYS A 26 20.74 10.43 -10.70
C LYS A 26 20.35 8.95 -10.71
N TYR A 27 19.05 8.66 -10.67
CA TYR A 27 18.53 7.31 -10.80
C TYR A 27 18.86 6.71 -12.17
N GLU A 28 18.73 7.45 -13.26
CA GLU A 28 19.13 7.02 -14.61
C GLU A 28 20.60 6.57 -14.63
N HIS A 29 21.50 7.36 -14.03
CA HIS A 29 22.91 6.98 -13.88
C HIS A 29 23.08 5.65 -13.12
N TYR A 30 22.39 5.50 -11.98
CA TYR A 30 22.38 4.26 -11.21
C TYR A 30 21.85 3.06 -12.01
N THR A 31 20.74 3.22 -12.75
CA THR A 31 20.17 2.15 -13.59
C THR A 31 21.11 1.75 -14.72
N GLN A 32 21.79 2.72 -15.34
CA GLN A 32 22.79 2.45 -16.36
C GLN A 32 23.95 1.62 -15.80
N LYS A 33 24.48 2.02 -14.63
CA LYS A 33 25.56 1.28 -13.95
C LYS A 33 25.17 -0.14 -13.58
N LEU A 34 23.95 -0.34 -13.09
CA LEU A 34 23.45 -1.66 -12.75
C LEU A 34 23.30 -2.53 -14.02
N ALA A 35 22.82 -1.95 -15.12
CA ALA A 35 22.74 -2.63 -16.41
C ALA A 35 24.13 -3.00 -16.97
N GLU A 36 25.14 -2.13 -16.83
CA GLU A 36 26.54 -2.41 -17.17
C GLU A 36 27.06 -3.61 -16.36
N GLY A 37 26.87 -3.60 -15.05
CA GLY A 37 27.26 -4.70 -14.16
C GLY A 37 26.57 -6.02 -14.51
N HIS A 38 25.28 -5.97 -14.81
CA HIS A 38 24.51 -7.13 -15.26
C HIS A 38 25.02 -7.73 -16.57
N ALA A 39 25.26 -6.88 -17.57
CA ALA A 39 25.78 -7.33 -18.86
C ALA A 39 27.16 -7.98 -18.68
N LEU A 40 28.01 -7.39 -17.82
CA LEU A 40 29.35 -7.88 -17.55
C LEU A 40 29.35 -9.23 -16.81
N ILE A 41 28.56 -9.38 -15.73
CA ILE A 41 28.48 -10.67 -15.03
C ILE A 41 27.91 -11.76 -15.94
N LYS A 42 26.89 -11.43 -16.75
CA LYS A 42 26.29 -12.37 -17.70
C LYS A 42 27.32 -12.87 -18.72
N LEU A 43 28.13 -11.97 -19.27
CA LEU A 43 29.22 -12.29 -20.19
C LEU A 43 30.29 -13.19 -19.52
N LEU A 44 30.74 -12.80 -18.34
CA LEU A 44 31.80 -13.50 -17.60
C LEU A 44 31.36 -14.90 -17.15
N LEU A 45 30.14 -15.03 -16.60
CA LEU A 45 29.58 -16.32 -16.22
C LEU A 45 29.45 -17.25 -17.43
N LYS A 46 28.98 -16.75 -18.58
CA LYS A 46 28.84 -17.56 -19.80
C LYS A 46 30.19 -18.11 -20.28
N ARG A 47 31.26 -17.32 -20.14
CA ARG A 47 32.62 -17.70 -20.57
C ARG A 47 33.33 -18.62 -19.57
N ASP A 48 33.33 -18.25 -18.29
CA ASP A 48 34.24 -18.79 -17.28
C ASP A 48 33.56 -19.74 -16.28
N ALA A 49 32.23 -19.66 -16.13
CA ALA A 49 31.47 -20.51 -15.20
C ALA A 49 30.07 -20.86 -15.75
N PRO A 50 29.97 -21.66 -16.83
CA PRO A 50 28.68 -21.97 -17.48
C PRO A 50 27.66 -22.63 -16.55
N ASP A 51 28.11 -23.33 -15.52
CA ASP A 51 27.25 -23.91 -14.49
C ASP A 51 26.59 -22.83 -13.62
N LEU A 52 27.34 -21.79 -13.25
CA LEU A 52 26.81 -20.62 -12.55
C LEU A 52 25.94 -19.78 -13.47
N TYR A 53 26.27 -19.65 -14.76
CA TYR A 53 25.43 -18.98 -15.74
C TYR A 53 24.02 -19.60 -15.83
N ARG A 54 23.89 -20.93 -15.71
CA ARG A 54 22.58 -21.62 -15.71
C ARG A 54 21.77 -21.35 -14.44
N ARG A 55 22.45 -21.09 -13.31
CA ARG A 55 21.84 -20.81 -12.00
C ARG A 55 21.56 -19.32 -11.79
N PHE A 56 22.38 -18.47 -12.41
CA PHE A 56 22.21 -17.03 -12.47
C PHE A 56 20.95 -16.78 -13.29
N THR A 57 19.86 -16.46 -12.60
CA THR A 57 18.51 -16.49 -13.16
C THR A 57 18.47 -15.68 -14.46
N PRO A 58 18.20 -16.33 -15.61
CA PRO A 58 18.10 -15.65 -16.88
C PRO A 58 16.70 -15.06 -17.00
N GLU A 59 16.65 -13.79 -17.39
CA GLU A 59 15.48 -12.92 -17.59
C GLU A 59 14.99 -12.17 -16.34
N PRO A 60 14.69 -10.86 -16.47
CA PRO A 60 13.98 -10.11 -15.43
C PRO A 60 12.72 -10.88 -15.04
N PRO A 61 12.26 -10.80 -13.78
CA PRO A 61 11.06 -11.50 -13.36
C PRO A 61 9.94 -11.18 -14.34
N LYS A 62 9.41 -12.24 -14.95
CA LYS A 62 8.33 -12.09 -15.94
C LYS A 62 7.22 -11.28 -15.28
N PRO A 63 6.70 -10.23 -15.94
CA PRO A 63 5.56 -9.49 -15.43
C PRO A 63 4.51 -10.48 -14.96
N ILE A 64 4.08 -10.34 -13.70
CA ILE A 64 3.04 -11.22 -13.17
C ILE A 64 1.81 -10.99 -14.04
N PRO A 65 1.29 -12.05 -14.72
CA PRO A 65 0.10 -11.90 -15.53
C PRO A 65 -1.02 -11.31 -14.67
N TYR A 66 -1.75 -10.34 -15.19
CA TYR A 66 -2.88 -9.71 -14.50
C TYR A 66 -4.03 -9.47 -15.48
N GLY A 67 -5.19 -9.16 -14.93
CA GLY A 67 -6.41 -8.95 -15.69
C GLY A 67 -7.56 -9.82 -15.19
N TYR A 68 -8.62 -9.84 -15.97
CA TYR A 68 -9.89 -10.45 -15.59
C TYR A 68 -9.73 -11.96 -15.31
N GLN A 69 -10.31 -12.43 -14.21
CA GLN A 69 -10.24 -13.80 -13.67
C GLN A 69 -8.83 -14.28 -13.29
N ILE A 70 -7.85 -13.37 -13.20
CA ILE A 70 -6.54 -13.67 -12.60
C ILE A 70 -6.62 -13.24 -11.13
N LEU A 71 -6.39 -14.21 -10.24
CA LEU A 71 -6.62 -14.08 -8.80
C LEU A 71 -5.30 -14.04 -8.04
N PRO A 72 -5.24 -13.33 -6.91
CA PRO A 72 -4.11 -13.38 -6.03
C PRO A 72 -4.05 -14.74 -5.31
N LYS A 73 -2.84 -15.14 -4.93
CA LYS A 73 -2.68 -16.23 -3.95
C LYS A 73 -3.05 -15.70 -2.57
N LEU A 74 -4.10 -16.24 -1.97
CA LEU A 74 -4.41 -15.96 -0.56
C LEU A 74 -3.51 -16.76 0.36
N SER A 75 -2.94 -16.10 1.37
CA SER A 75 -2.12 -16.73 2.41
C SER A 75 -2.55 -16.32 3.80
N PRO A 76 -2.41 -17.21 4.81
CA PRO A 76 -2.56 -16.81 6.20
C PRO A 76 -1.69 -15.59 6.51
N SER A 77 -2.25 -14.68 7.30
CA SER A 77 -1.44 -13.62 7.90
C SER A 77 -0.49 -14.23 8.93
N PRO A 78 0.68 -13.60 9.15
CA PRO A 78 1.51 -13.96 10.30
C PRO A 78 0.67 -13.89 11.58
N PRO A 79 0.91 -14.80 12.55
CA PRO A 79 0.23 -14.72 13.83
C PRO A 79 0.49 -13.35 14.44
N PHE A 80 -0.52 -12.79 15.09
CA PHE A 80 -0.34 -11.56 15.81
C PHE A 80 0.52 -11.85 17.04
N GLU A 81 1.71 -11.26 17.11
CA GLU A 81 2.52 -11.30 18.32
C GLU A 81 1.85 -10.45 19.39
N GLU A 82 1.51 -11.04 20.53
CA GLU A 82 1.11 -10.27 21.71
C GLU A 82 2.26 -9.34 22.09
N ARG A 83 2.12 -8.06 21.75
CA ARG A 83 3.11 -7.06 22.12
C ARG A 83 2.93 -6.75 23.61
N HIS A 84 4.02 -6.82 24.35
CA HIS A 84 4.05 -6.41 25.75
C HIS A 84 3.82 -4.90 25.91
N ASP A 85 4.23 -4.11 24.90
CA ASP A 85 4.03 -2.67 24.87
C ASP A 85 2.84 -2.28 23.98
N PRO A 86 2.05 -1.26 24.38
CA PRO A 86 0.99 -0.75 23.55
C PRO A 86 1.56 -0.22 22.22
N PRO A 87 0.92 -0.54 21.08
CA PRO A 87 1.39 -0.08 19.78
C PRO A 87 1.38 1.46 19.72
N ARG A 88 2.49 2.02 19.25
CA ARG A 88 2.70 3.47 19.13
C ARG A 88 2.37 3.96 17.74
N ALA A 89 1.76 5.12 17.63
CA ALA A 89 1.57 5.78 16.34
C ALA A 89 2.91 5.90 15.60
N VAL A 90 2.89 5.66 14.28
CA VAL A 90 4.09 5.69 13.44
C VAL A 90 3.91 6.77 12.39
N SER A 91 4.89 7.67 12.27
CA SER A 91 4.99 8.61 11.15
C SER A 91 6.15 8.19 10.25
N THR A 92 5.86 8.04 8.96
CA THR A 92 6.84 7.67 7.93
C THR A 92 6.95 8.81 6.92
N PRO A 93 8.12 9.48 6.84
CA PRO A 93 8.33 10.56 5.89
C PRO A 93 8.72 10.02 4.51
N TYR A 94 8.25 10.64 3.43
CA TYR A 94 8.69 10.38 2.06
C TYR A 94 9.04 11.69 1.37
N SER A 95 10.20 11.76 0.73
CA SER A 95 10.65 12.96 0.04
C SER A 95 11.63 12.63 -1.08
N TRP A 96 11.95 13.63 -1.90
CA TRP A 96 13.03 13.54 -2.87
C TRP A 96 14.38 13.26 -2.21
N ASP A 97 14.68 13.92 -1.09
CA ASP A 97 15.95 13.73 -0.36
C ASP A 97 16.09 12.30 0.18
N ARG A 98 14.99 11.73 0.69
CA ARG A 98 14.98 10.32 1.14
C ARG A 98 15.19 9.35 -0.03
N THR A 99 14.57 9.63 -1.17
CA THR A 99 14.76 8.82 -2.40
C THR A 99 16.20 8.91 -2.91
N GLU A 100 16.77 10.12 -2.89
CA GLU A 100 18.17 10.35 -3.26
C GLU A 100 19.14 9.61 -2.32
N THR A 101 18.85 9.58 -1.02
CA THR A 101 19.63 8.81 -0.04
C THR A 101 19.66 7.31 -0.38
N TYR A 102 18.54 6.74 -0.82
CA TYR A 102 18.51 5.35 -1.28
C TYR A 102 19.41 5.14 -2.50
N ILE A 103 19.41 6.07 -3.45
CA ILE A 103 20.31 6.02 -4.62
C ILE A 103 21.78 6.11 -4.17
N ASP A 104 22.09 7.04 -3.26
CA ASP A 104 23.46 7.22 -2.72
C ASP A 104 23.99 6.00 -1.98
N TRP A 105 23.12 5.24 -1.32
CA TRP A 105 23.52 3.99 -0.66
C TRP A 105 23.73 2.83 -1.64
N GLN A 106 23.06 2.84 -2.79
CA GLN A 106 23.12 1.73 -3.75
C GLN A 106 24.19 1.94 -4.81
N LEU A 107 24.45 3.17 -5.22
CA LEU A 107 25.40 3.49 -6.28
C LEU A 107 26.82 2.95 -6.00
N PRO A 108 27.42 3.12 -4.79
CA PRO A 108 28.73 2.58 -4.50
C PRO A 108 28.82 1.05 -4.57
N LYS A 109 27.74 0.34 -4.22
CA LYS A 109 27.70 -1.13 -4.30
C LYS A 109 27.71 -1.60 -5.76
N VAL A 110 27.02 -0.87 -6.62
CA VAL A 110 27.01 -1.15 -8.07
C VAL A 110 28.36 -0.80 -8.69
N ASP A 111 28.98 0.32 -8.30
CA ASP A 111 30.31 0.69 -8.76
C ASP A 111 31.36 -0.36 -8.34
N GLU A 112 31.33 -0.81 -7.08
CA GLU A 112 32.20 -1.90 -6.60
C GLU A 112 31.99 -3.18 -7.42
N LEU A 113 30.73 -3.53 -7.71
CA LEU A 113 30.40 -4.70 -8.54
C LEU A 113 31.01 -4.57 -9.94
N VAL A 114 30.85 -3.41 -10.60
CA VAL A 114 31.38 -3.18 -11.95
C VAL A 114 32.91 -3.21 -11.94
N GLU A 115 33.54 -2.60 -10.95
CA GLU A 115 35.00 -2.56 -10.80
C GLU A 115 35.57 -3.97 -10.59
N GLN A 116 35.01 -4.73 -9.65
CA GLN A 116 35.52 -6.07 -9.33
C GLN A 116 35.29 -7.07 -10.46
N LEU A 117 34.14 -6.99 -11.15
CA LEU A 117 33.91 -7.83 -12.34
C LEU A 117 34.85 -7.46 -13.49
N SER A 118 35.14 -6.18 -13.68
CA SER A 118 36.09 -5.72 -14.71
C SER A 118 37.52 -6.16 -14.37
N GLY A 119 37.88 -6.09 -13.09
CA GLY A 119 39.18 -6.54 -12.56
C GLY A 119 39.35 -8.06 -12.52
N ALA A 120 38.26 -8.83 -12.47
CA ALA A 120 38.30 -10.29 -12.33
C ALA A 120 39.14 -10.97 -13.42
N GLN A 121 39.23 -10.40 -14.63
CA GLN A 121 40.05 -10.98 -15.71
C GLN A 121 41.55 -11.00 -15.41
N LYS A 122 42.02 -10.22 -14.43
CA LYS A 122 43.43 -10.18 -13.99
C LYS A 122 43.74 -11.18 -12.88
N VAL A 123 42.71 -11.79 -12.31
CA VAL A 123 42.79 -12.72 -11.17
C VAL A 123 42.91 -14.17 -11.69
N PRO A 124 43.54 -15.13 -10.98
CA PRO A 124 43.52 -16.55 -11.36
C PRO A 124 42.10 -17.12 -11.41
N LEU A 125 41.83 -18.07 -12.31
CA LEU A 125 40.47 -18.61 -12.55
C LEU A 125 39.78 -19.15 -11.29
N LYS A 126 40.55 -19.78 -10.38
CA LYS A 126 40.04 -20.32 -9.12
C LYS A 126 39.46 -19.22 -8.22
N ASP A 127 40.12 -18.06 -8.17
CA ASP A 127 39.71 -16.94 -7.34
C ASP A 127 38.63 -16.08 -8.04
N ARG A 128 38.61 -16.05 -9.39
CA ARG A 128 37.49 -15.48 -10.17
C ARG A 128 36.16 -16.14 -9.84
N ARG A 129 36.17 -17.46 -9.67
CA ARG A 129 34.94 -18.20 -9.40
C ARG A 129 34.26 -17.73 -8.11
N GLN A 130 35.03 -17.43 -7.06
CA GLN A 130 34.47 -16.90 -5.81
C GLN A 130 33.80 -15.54 -6.01
N ILE A 131 34.42 -14.66 -6.82
CA ILE A 131 33.85 -13.36 -7.20
C ILE A 131 32.51 -13.56 -7.92
N TYR A 132 32.46 -14.50 -8.87
CA TYR A 132 31.25 -14.83 -9.63
C TYR A 132 30.14 -15.40 -8.76
N GLU A 133 30.44 -16.31 -7.85
CA GLU A 133 29.46 -16.91 -6.94
C GLU A 133 28.88 -15.90 -5.95
N ARG A 134 29.68 -14.94 -5.49
CA ARG A 134 29.20 -13.85 -4.65
C ARG A 134 28.22 -12.98 -5.42
N TYR A 135 28.62 -12.44 -6.58
CA TYR A 135 27.76 -11.52 -7.32
C TYR A 135 26.54 -12.18 -7.95
N ALA A 136 26.62 -13.46 -8.33
CA ALA A 136 25.44 -14.21 -8.77
C ALA A 136 24.35 -14.30 -7.67
N ARG A 137 24.76 -14.26 -6.40
CA ARG A 137 23.88 -14.29 -5.22
C ARG A 137 23.37 -12.90 -4.83
N GLU A 138 24.20 -11.87 -4.96
CA GLU A 138 23.88 -10.50 -4.54
C GLU A 138 23.07 -9.72 -5.58
N TYR A 139 23.26 -10.02 -6.88
CA TYR A 139 22.60 -9.29 -7.97
C TYR A 139 21.06 -9.23 -7.85
N PRO A 140 20.33 -10.31 -7.47
CA PRO A 140 18.88 -10.23 -7.25
C PRO A 140 18.46 -9.18 -6.22
N GLN A 141 19.28 -8.93 -5.19
CA GLN A 141 18.99 -7.88 -4.21
C GLN A 141 19.19 -6.49 -4.82
N LEU A 142 20.24 -6.28 -5.63
CA LEU A 142 20.45 -5.00 -6.33
C LEU A 142 19.30 -4.67 -7.29
N GLU A 143 18.76 -5.67 -7.97
CA GLU A 143 17.58 -5.52 -8.84
C GLU A 143 16.31 -5.23 -8.03
N ALA A 144 16.14 -5.87 -6.86
CA ALA A 144 15.04 -5.58 -5.95
C ALA A 144 15.13 -4.15 -5.38
N ASP A 145 16.34 -3.71 -5.03
CA ASP A 145 16.62 -2.36 -4.54
C ASP A 145 16.37 -1.32 -5.64
N GLN A 146 16.72 -1.60 -6.91
CA GLN A 146 16.37 -0.74 -8.03
C GLN A 146 14.85 -0.54 -8.16
N ARG A 147 14.08 -1.63 -8.12
CA ARG A 147 12.60 -1.56 -8.16
C ARG A 147 12.04 -0.76 -6.99
N LEU A 148 12.64 -0.87 -5.81
CA LEU A 148 12.24 -0.08 -4.64
C LEU A 148 12.47 1.42 -4.89
N VAL A 149 13.64 1.81 -5.43
CA VAL A 149 13.91 3.21 -5.78
C VAL A 149 12.94 3.73 -6.84
N ASP A 150 12.67 2.95 -7.89
CA ASP A 150 11.69 3.29 -8.93
C ASP A 150 10.30 3.58 -8.33
N ASN A 151 9.83 2.69 -7.45
CA ASN A 151 8.57 2.87 -6.74
C ASN A 151 8.57 4.17 -5.90
N HIS A 152 9.67 4.48 -5.21
CA HIS A 152 9.79 5.74 -4.47
C HIS A 152 9.73 6.98 -5.37
N ILE A 153 10.33 6.94 -6.56
CA ILE A 153 10.25 8.03 -7.54
C ILE A 153 8.80 8.23 -8.00
N GLN A 154 8.13 7.16 -8.43
CA GLN A 154 6.74 7.23 -8.88
C GLN A 154 5.81 7.73 -7.77
N TYR A 155 6.02 7.25 -6.54
CA TYR A 155 5.26 7.67 -5.37
C TYR A 155 5.46 9.15 -5.05
N ASN A 156 6.70 9.65 -5.11
CA ASN A 156 6.97 11.07 -4.95
C ASN A 156 6.31 11.89 -6.06
N ARG A 157 6.45 11.53 -7.33
CA ARG A 157 5.77 12.26 -8.43
C ARG A 157 4.28 12.41 -8.18
N PHE A 158 3.62 11.32 -7.78
CA PHE A 158 2.20 11.33 -7.48
C PHE A 158 1.86 12.30 -6.32
N TRP A 159 2.50 12.15 -5.17
CA TRP A 159 2.14 12.94 -3.99
C TRP A 159 2.57 14.40 -4.07
N GLN A 160 3.73 14.70 -4.66
CA GLN A 160 4.18 16.08 -4.84
C GLN A 160 3.17 16.89 -5.65
N LYS A 161 2.69 16.31 -6.76
CA LYS A 161 1.63 16.88 -7.58
C LYS A 161 0.32 17.01 -6.80
N THR A 162 -0.12 15.94 -6.14
CA THR A 162 -1.39 15.91 -5.40
C THR A 162 -1.42 16.96 -4.28
N ILE A 163 -0.31 17.15 -3.55
CA ILE A 163 -0.18 18.19 -2.53
C ILE A 163 -0.21 19.59 -3.15
N ALA A 164 0.52 19.80 -4.26
CA ALA A 164 0.54 21.08 -4.94
C ALA A 164 -0.86 21.49 -5.45
N GLU A 165 -1.66 20.54 -5.93
CA GLU A 165 -2.99 20.77 -6.48
C GLU A 165 -4.07 21.01 -5.40
N ASP A 166 -3.92 20.48 -4.18
CA ASP A 166 -4.90 20.60 -3.09
C ASP A 166 -4.26 20.92 -1.72
N ARG A 167 -3.40 21.94 -1.68
CA ARG A 167 -2.74 22.39 -0.43
C ARG A 167 -3.71 22.56 0.75
N PRO A 168 -4.88 23.22 0.62
CA PRO A 168 -5.76 23.43 1.76
C PRO A 168 -6.24 22.13 2.43
N ARG A 169 -6.43 21.05 1.66
CA ARG A 169 -6.74 19.73 2.22
C ARG A 169 -5.55 19.19 3.02
N PHE A 170 -4.35 19.22 2.44
CA PHE A 170 -3.16 18.70 3.10
C PHE A 170 -2.76 19.52 4.33
N ASP A 171 -3.00 20.84 4.36
CA ASP A 171 -2.80 21.66 5.56
C ASP A 171 -3.67 21.17 6.73
N ARG A 172 -4.91 20.72 6.45
CA ARG A 172 -5.78 20.12 7.48
C ARG A 172 -5.23 18.75 7.93
N LEU A 173 -4.74 17.93 6.99
CA LEU A 173 -4.16 16.62 7.31
C LEU A 173 -2.83 16.74 8.08
N THR A 174 -2.01 17.76 7.82
CA THR A 174 -0.80 18.04 8.61
C THR A 174 -1.15 18.39 10.04
N LYS A 175 -2.17 19.22 10.28
CA LYS A 175 -2.64 19.51 11.65
C LYS A 175 -3.09 18.24 12.36
N LEU A 176 -3.81 17.35 11.65
CA LEU A 176 -4.23 16.07 12.20
C LEU A 176 -3.03 15.17 12.51
N HIS A 177 -2.00 15.20 11.67
CA HIS A 177 -0.77 14.43 11.84
C HIS A 177 -0.07 14.85 13.13
N ASP A 178 0.08 16.16 13.33
CA ASP A 178 0.74 16.70 14.52
C ASP A 178 -0.06 16.39 15.79
N LEU A 179 -1.40 16.39 15.70
CA LEU A 179 -2.27 15.96 16.80
C LEU A 179 -2.04 14.49 17.17
N VAL A 180 -1.83 13.60 16.20
CA VAL A 180 -1.52 12.18 16.47
C VAL A 180 -0.19 12.05 17.21
N LEU A 181 0.86 12.74 16.75
CA LEU A 181 2.16 12.68 17.40
C LEU A 181 2.14 13.27 18.81
N GLU A 182 1.43 14.37 19.01
CA GLU A 182 1.25 14.98 20.33
C GLU A 182 0.45 14.06 21.26
N ARG A 183 -0.62 13.43 20.77
CA ARG A 183 -1.37 12.41 21.52
C ARG A 183 -0.44 11.27 21.96
N GLN A 184 0.40 10.77 21.05
CA GLN A 184 1.35 9.70 21.36
C GLN A 184 2.34 10.11 22.45
N ARG A 185 2.86 11.35 22.44
CA ARG A 185 3.73 11.84 23.51
C ARG A 185 3.06 11.82 24.88
N ILE A 186 1.76 12.13 24.94
CA ILE A 186 1.00 12.07 26.20
C ILE A 186 0.81 10.61 26.64
N LEU A 187 0.51 9.71 25.71
CA LEU A 187 0.38 8.28 26.00
C LEU A 187 1.71 7.69 26.50
N ASP A 188 2.85 8.13 25.94
CA ASP A 188 4.18 7.69 26.34
C ASP A 188 4.53 8.07 27.80
N LEU A 189 3.84 9.06 28.41
CA LEU A 189 3.98 9.36 29.84
C LEU A 189 3.34 8.29 30.74
N GLY A 190 2.44 7.46 30.19
CA GLY A 190 1.80 6.34 30.88
C GLY A 190 1.14 6.77 32.20
N PRO A 191 1.51 6.18 33.35
CA PRO A 191 0.95 6.54 34.66
C PRO A 191 1.30 7.97 35.09
N ASN A 192 2.39 8.55 34.57
CA ASN A 192 2.88 9.88 34.96
C ASN A 192 2.11 11.05 34.32
N ALA A 193 1.19 10.78 33.39
CA ALA A 193 0.36 11.83 32.79
C ALA A 193 -0.62 12.42 33.82
N THR A 194 -0.61 13.75 33.96
CA THR A 194 -1.55 14.49 34.82
C THR A 194 -3.00 14.35 34.33
N PRO A 195 -4.01 14.58 35.18
CA PRO A 195 -5.42 14.57 34.76
C PRO A 195 -5.72 15.51 33.58
N GLU A 196 -5.09 16.69 33.53
CA GLU A 196 -5.26 17.66 32.45
C GLU A 196 -4.70 17.14 31.13
N LEU A 197 -3.54 16.48 31.18
CA LEU A 197 -2.95 15.85 29.99
C LEU A 197 -3.80 14.69 29.50
N ARG A 198 -4.37 13.88 30.40
CA ARG A 198 -5.32 12.81 30.02
C ARG A 198 -6.58 13.38 29.37
N GLU A 199 -7.10 14.49 29.87
CA GLU A 199 -8.23 15.15 29.23
C GLU A 199 -7.89 15.71 27.84
N LYS A 200 -6.69 16.29 27.70
CA LYS A 200 -6.16 16.75 26.41
C LYS A 200 -6.04 15.57 25.42
N GLU A 201 -5.49 14.45 25.86
CA GLU A 201 -5.39 13.20 25.09
C GLU A 201 -6.77 12.73 24.61
N ARG A 202 -7.77 12.67 25.50
CA ARG A 202 -9.14 12.25 25.12
C ARG A 202 -9.74 13.14 24.04
N LYS A 203 -9.59 14.46 24.15
CA LYS A 203 -10.07 15.42 23.14
C LYS A 203 -9.34 15.25 21.81
N MET A 204 -8.03 15.00 21.84
CA MET A 204 -7.26 14.68 20.63
C MET A 204 -7.74 13.38 20.00
N ALA A 205 -7.91 12.32 20.79
CA ALA A 205 -8.41 11.04 20.32
C ALA A 205 -9.78 11.18 19.63
N GLN A 206 -10.70 11.95 20.23
CA GLN A 206 -12.00 12.25 19.61
C GLN A 206 -11.86 12.99 18.27
N THR A 207 -10.95 13.96 18.19
CA THR A 207 -10.70 14.73 16.96
C THR A 207 -10.05 13.88 15.86
N ILE A 208 -9.09 13.02 16.22
CA ILE A 208 -8.45 12.08 15.30
C ILE A 208 -9.47 11.08 14.78
N HIS A 209 -10.26 10.51 15.70
CA HIS A 209 -11.27 9.52 15.36
C HIS A 209 -12.41 10.11 14.53
N SER A 210 -12.77 11.39 14.73
CA SER A 210 -13.89 12.00 14.01
C SER A 210 -13.66 12.00 12.49
N GLN A 211 -12.41 12.13 12.05
CA GLN A 211 -12.03 12.09 10.64
C GLN A 211 -12.32 10.74 9.97
N ASN A 212 -12.22 9.64 10.73
CA ASN A 212 -12.49 8.29 10.23
C ASN A 212 -13.91 7.80 10.59
N SER A 213 -14.65 8.55 11.42
CA SER A 213 -15.98 8.20 11.90
C SER A 213 -17.13 8.63 10.98
N GLU A 214 -16.83 9.45 9.97
CA GLU A 214 -17.74 9.81 8.89
C GLU A 214 -17.80 8.69 7.84
N ILE A 215 -18.18 7.49 8.28
CA ILE A 215 -18.53 6.43 7.36
C ILE A 215 -19.99 6.58 6.94
N HIS A 216 -20.27 6.19 5.71
CA HIS A 216 -21.61 5.97 5.19
C HIS A 216 -21.79 4.47 4.95
N PRO A 217 -22.25 3.71 5.96
CA PRO A 217 -22.46 2.29 5.78
C PRO A 217 -23.42 2.05 4.61
N PRO A 218 -23.10 1.18 3.65
CA PRO A 218 -23.96 0.98 2.49
C PRO A 218 -25.29 0.38 2.91
N SER A 219 -26.39 0.85 2.31
CA SER A 219 -27.77 0.47 2.66
C SER A 219 -28.11 -1.00 2.46
N TYR A 220 -27.26 -1.76 1.78
CA TYR A 220 -27.46 -3.20 1.56
C TYR A 220 -27.00 -4.08 2.73
N LEU A 221 -26.29 -3.52 3.72
CA LEU A 221 -25.91 -4.29 4.90
C LEU A 221 -27.16 -4.61 5.73
N LYS A 222 -27.21 -5.82 6.27
CA LYS A 222 -28.31 -6.26 7.12
C LYS A 222 -27.81 -6.48 8.53
N LEU A 223 -28.37 -5.73 9.47
CA LEU A 223 -28.04 -5.85 10.88
C LEU A 223 -29.03 -6.80 11.54
N THR A 224 -28.50 -7.80 12.26
CA THR A 224 -29.32 -8.75 12.99
C THR A 224 -28.78 -8.91 14.41
N HIS A 225 -29.68 -8.77 15.39
CA HIS A 225 -29.43 -9.13 16.77
C HIS A 225 -29.97 -10.55 16.98
N ARG A 226 -29.08 -11.54 16.94
CA ARG A 226 -29.50 -12.95 16.92
C ARG A 226 -29.88 -13.46 18.30
N LYS A 227 -29.21 -12.95 19.33
CA LYS A 227 -29.36 -13.29 20.74
C LYS A 227 -28.88 -12.08 21.58
N PRO A 228 -29.23 -12.01 22.88
CA PRO A 228 -28.57 -11.07 23.79
C PRO A 228 -27.05 -11.10 23.59
N HIS A 229 -26.46 -9.91 23.44
CA HIS A 229 -25.03 -9.70 23.24
C HIS A 229 -24.39 -10.30 21.96
N VAL A 230 -25.18 -10.86 21.02
CA VAL A 230 -24.64 -11.37 19.74
C VAL A 230 -25.13 -10.51 18.59
N TRP A 231 -24.22 -9.69 18.08
CA TRP A 231 -24.46 -8.76 16.98
C TRP A 231 -23.90 -9.34 15.68
N GLN A 232 -24.68 -9.31 14.61
CA GLN A 232 -24.23 -9.79 13.31
C GLN A 232 -24.59 -8.81 12.19
N ILE A 233 -23.58 -8.49 11.37
CA ILE A 233 -23.76 -7.80 10.09
C ILE A 233 -23.70 -8.84 8.97
N GLU A 234 -24.70 -8.85 8.09
CA GLU A 234 -24.68 -9.60 6.85
C GLU A 234 -24.40 -8.67 5.66
N ALA A 235 -23.41 -9.01 4.86
CA ALA A 235 -22.97 -8.25 3.69
C ALA A 235 -23.21 -9.06 2.40
N PRO A 236 -24.23 -8.72 1.59
CA PRO A 236 -24.39 -9.29 0.25
C PRO A 236 -23.31 -8.77 -0.68
N ILE A 237 -22.58 -9.69 -1.34
CA ILE A 237 -21.47 -9.37 -2.23
C ILE A 237 -21.70 -10.04 -3.58
N TYR A 238 -21.75 -9.27 -4.65
CA TYR A 238 -21.72 -9.79 -6.00
C TYR A 238 -20.29 -10.06 -6.46
N THR A 239 -20.11 -11.11 -7.24
CA THR A 239 -18.81 -11.44 -7.84
C THR A 239 -19.00 -12.14 -9.17
N ASP A 240 -18.12 -11.84 -10.12
CA ASP A 240 -18.00 -12.58 -11.38
C ASP A 240 -16.86 -13.60 -11.33
N ILE A 241 -16.17 -13.75 -10.18
CA ILE A 241 -15.10 -14.71 -9.99
C ILE A 241 -15.66 -16.13 -10.08
N SER A 242 -15.07 -16.92 -10.96
CA SER A 242 -15.51 -18.29 -11.26
C SER A 242 -14.88 -19.36 -10.35
N ASP A 243 -13.85 -19.02 -9.58
CA ASP A 243 -13.14 -19.96 -8.70
C ASP A 243 -13.83 -20.09 -7.33
N PRO A 244 -14.55 -21.20 -7.05
CA PRO A 244 -15.26 -21.37 -5.78
C PRO A 244 -14.31 -21.62 -4.60
N VAL A 245 -13.10 -22.16 -4.83
CA VAL A 245 -12.11 -22.41 -3.79
C VAL A 245 -11.53 -21.09 -3.29
N PHE A 246 -11.27 -20.17 -4.22
CA PHE A 246 -10.87 -18.81 -3.87
C PHE A 246 -11.97 -18.12 -3.04
N LEU A 247 -13.23 -18.18 -3.49
CA LEU A 247 -14.34 -17.51 -2.81
C LEU A 247 -14.59 -18.07 -1.40
N ASP A 248 -14.52 -19.39 -1.19
CA ASP A 248 -14.63 -20.00 0.14
C ASP A 248 -13.49 -19.54 1.07
N LYS A 249 -12.25 -19.52 0.58
CA LYS A 249 -11.10 -19.03 1.35
C LYS A 249 -11.23 -17.55 1.69
N ALA A 250 -11.63 -16.72 0.72
CA ALA A 250 -11.87 -15.29 0.92
C ALA A 250 -12.96 -15.05 1.97
N LYS A 251 -14.09 -15.74 1.87
CA LYS A 251 -15.18 -15.69 2.85
C LYS A 251 -14.70 -16.02 4.25
N LYS A 252 -14.01 -17.15 4.42
CA LYS A 252 -13.48 -17.58 5.72
C LYS A 252 -12.48 -16.58 6.30
N ALA A 253 -11.56 -16.07 5.48
CA ALA A 253 -10.60 -15.06 5.89
C ALA A 253 -11.28 -13.79 6.41
N ILE A 254 -12.24 -13.25 5.65
CA ILE A 254 -12.99 -12.04 6.02
C ILE A 254 -13.83 -12.28 7.28
N GLU A 255 -14.64 -13.33 7.32
CA GLU A 255 -15.53 -13.61 8.45
C GLU A 255 -14.75 -13.88 9.75
N SER A 256 -13.58 -14.54 9.65
CA SER A 256 -12.73 -14.79 10.81
C SER A 256 -12.10 -13.50 11.32
N ALA A 257 -11.53 -12.67 10.45
CA ALA A 257 -10.92 -11.40 10.84
C ALA A 257 -11.93 -10.40 11.41
N TRP A 258 -13.16 -10.39 10.87
CA TRP A 258 -14.24 -9.53 11.34
C TRP A 258 -15.04 -10.14 12.50
N THR A 259 -14.74 -11.33 12.99
CA THR A 259 -15.39 -11.85 14.21
C THR A 259 -14.55 -11.49 15.43
N ILE A 260 -15.15 -10.73 16.36
CA ILE A 260 -14.47 -10.31 17.59
C ILE A 260 -15.38 -10.51 18.81
N GLU A 261 -14.76 -10.76 19.94
CA GLU A 261 -15.40 -10.87 21.25
C GLU A 261 -14.85 -9.76 22.14
N GLU A 262 -15.73 -8.94 22.71
CA GLU A 262 -15.37 -7.83 23.59
C GLU A 262 -16.32 -7.83 24.79
N ARG A 263 -15.75 -8.12 25.96
CA ARG A 263 -16.50 -8.28 27.23
C ARG A 263 -17.63 -9.32 27.07
N GLU A 264 -18.88 -8.88 27.15
CA GLU A 264 -20.06 -9.73 27.01
C GLU A 264 -20.55 -9.81 25.56
N ASN A 265 -20.08 -8.93 24.66
CA ASN A 265 -20.56 -8.85 23.29
C ASN A 265 -19.72 -9.69 22.33
N THR A 266 -20.39 -10.41 21.44
CA THR A 266 -19.80 -11.03 20.25
C THR A 266 -20.28 -10.29 19.01
N TYR A 267 -19.35 -9.80 18.21
CA TYR A 267 -19.62 -9.16 16.93
C TYR A 267 -19.20 -10.09 15.79
N ARG A 268 -20.08 -10.28 14.80
CA ARG A 268 -19.87 -11.22 13.71
C ARG A 268 -20.15 -10.60 12.35
N MET A 269 -19.38 -11.03 11.37
CA MET A 269 -19.62 -10.75 9.97
C MET A 269 -20.12 -12.01 9.26
N LYS A 270 -21.11 -11.84 8.38
CA LYS A 270 -21.58 -12.88 7.47
C LYS A 270 -21.52 -12.36 6.02
N VAL A 271 -20.59 -12.88 5.23
CA VAL A 271 -20.45 -12.55 3.81
C VAL A 271 -21.30 -13.49 2.96
N VAL A 272 -22.13 -12.94 2.07
CA VAL A 272 -22.97 -13.74 1.17
C VAL A 272 -22.57 -13.45 -0.27
N PHE A 273 -21.71 -14.31 -0.84
CA PHE A 273 -21.34 -14.22 -2.25
C PHE A 273 -22.51 -14.63 -3.16
N ARG A 274 -22.81 -13.77 -4.15
CA ARG A 274 -23.79 -13.97 -5.21
C ARG A 274 -23.05 -13.90 -6.54
N HIS A 275 -23.07 -14.98 -7.31
CA HIS A 275 -22.44 -14.96 -8.62
C HIS A 275 -23.26 -14.08 -9.58
N PHE A 276 -22.58 -13.17 -10.28
CA PHE A 276 -23.16 -12.29 -11.29
C PHE A 276 -22.21 -12.23 -12.47
N GLN A 277 -22.71 -12.51 -13.68
CA GLN A 277 -21.91 -12.46 -14.90
C GLN A 277 -22.36 -11.27 -15.77
N PRO A 278 -21.59 -10.17 -15.81
CA PRO A 278 -21.91 -9.04 -16.67
C PRO A 278 -21.94 -9.46 -18.15
N LYS A 279 -22.89 -8.94 -18.94
CA LYS A 279 -23.01 -9.20 -20.39
C LYS A 279 -22.64 -7.96 -21.22
N PRO A 280 -21.76 -8.06 -22.24
CA PRO A 280 -20.92 -9.24 -22.54
C PRO A 280 -19.86 -9.48 -21.45
N ALA A 281 -19.54 -10.74 -21.20
CA ALA A 281 -18.52 -11.11 -20.23
C ALA A 281 -17.13 -10.69 -20.74
N PRO A 282 -16.28 -10.04 -19.93
CA PRO A 282 -14.90 -9.79 -20.34
C PRO A 282 -14.14 -11.10 -20.59
N LYS A 283 -13.14 -11.05 -21.47
CA LYS A 283 -12.28 -12.21 -21.74
C LYS A 283 -11.29 -12.38 -20.58
N ARG A 284 -11.06 -13.62 -20.14
CA ARG A 284 -10.00 -13.91 -19.15
C ARG A 284 -8.66 -13.27 -19.58
N GLY A 285 -8.01 -12.56 -18.65
CA GLY A 285 -6.77 -11.82 -18.88
C GLY A 285 -6.95 -10.39 -19.41
N SER A 286 -8.16 -9.93 -19.75
CA SER A 286 -8.35 -8.55 -20.18
C SER A 286 -8.14 -7.56 -19.03
N HIS A 287 -7.45 -6.45 -19.29
CA HIS A 287 -7.36 -5.33 -18.35
C HIS A 287 -8.65 -4.53 -18.43
N LEU A 288 -9.22 -4.17 -17.28
CA LEU A 288 -10.52 -3.53 -17.20
C LEU A 288 -10.40 -2.11 -16.67
N ASP A 289 -11.22 -1.20 -17.19
CA ASP A 289 -11.71 -0.10 -16.37
C ASP A 289 -12.62 -0.70 -15.31
N VAL A 290 -12.05 -0.96 -14.12
CA VAL A 290 -12.77 -1.65 -13.05
C VAL A 290 -13.93 -0.81 -12.52
N LYS A 291 -13.85 0.52 -12.57
CA LYS A 291 -14.95 1.39 -12.17
C LYS A 291 -16.14 1.21 -13.10
N ALA A 292 -15.90 1.27 -14.42
CA ALA A 292 -16.94 1.04 -15.42
C ALA A 292 -17.49 -0.40 -15.35
N HIS A 293 -16.62 -1.39 -15.09
CA HIS A 293 -17.03 -2.78 -14.95
C HIS A 293 -17.88 -3.02 -13.69
N ALA A 294 -17.46 -2.51 -12.54
CA ALA A 294 -18.19 -2.59 -11.27
C ALA A 294 -19.56 -1.88 -11.35
N ALA A 295 -19.70 -0.83 -12.16
CA ALA A 295 -20.99 -0.17 -12.39
C ALA A 295 -22.05 -1.06 -13.06
N ARG A 296 -21.65 -2.21 -13.63
CA ARG A 296 -22.55 -3.16 -14.29
C ARG A 296 -23.21 -4.14 -13.33
N PHE A 297 -22.72 -4.23 -12.09
CA PHE A 297 -23.27 -5.09 -11.05
C PHE A 297 -24.44 -4.41 -10.34
N PRO A 298 -25.37 -5.16 -9.76
CA PRO A 298 -26.42 -4.57 -8.93
C PRO A 298 -25.87 -3.71 -7.79
N HIS A 299 -26.70 -2.76 -7.35
CA HIS A 299 -26.36 -1.80 -6.28
C HIS A 299 -26.83 -2.25 -4.89
N ASP A 300 -27.59 -3.33 -4.78
CA ASP A 300 -28.05 -3.93 -3.51
C ASP A 300 -27.00 -4.86 -2.87
N GLY A 301 -25.72 -4.65 -3.19
CA GLY A 301 -24.59 -5.39 -2.64
C GLY A 301 -23.25 -4.78 -3.03
N GLY A 302 -22.23 -5.14 -2.25
CA GLY A 302 -20.83 -4.86 -2.59
C GLY A 302 -20.39 -5.71 -3.78
N VAL A 303 -19.23 -5.40 -4.38
CA VAL A 303 -18.69 -6.17 -5.52
C VAL A 303 -17.27 -6.63 -5.21
N VAL A 304 -16.95 -7.86 -5.55
CA VAL A 304 -15.55 -8.35 -5.59
C VAL A 304 -15.27 -8.87 -6.98
N THR A 305 -14.32 -8.23 -7.68
CA THR A 305 -13.97 -8.52 -9.08
C THR A 305 -12.45 -8.52 -9.27
N THR A 306 -12.01 -8.81 -10.49
CA THR A 306 -10.61 -8.79 -10.95
C THR A 306 -10.49 -7.85 -12.15
N GLY A 307 -9.31 -7.72 -12.77
CA GLY A 307 -9.10 -6.91 -13.97
C GLY A 307 -8.05 -5.80 -13.86
N THR A 308 -7.42 -5.69 -12.69
CA THR A 308 -6.45 -4.64 -12.32
C THR A 308 -5.06 -5.25 -12.05
N ASN A 309 -4.01 -4.41 -12.10
CA ASN A 309 -2.64 -4.79 -11.76
C ASN A 309 -2.35 -4.73 -10.25
N SER A 310 -3.15 -4.02 -9.47
CA SER A 310 -3.04 -3.93 -8.01
C SER A 310 -4.39 -4.16 -7.34
N THR A 311 -4.36 -4.68 -6.11
CA THR A 311 -5.57 -4.77 -5.29
C THR A 311 -5.90 -3.40 -4.71
N TYR A 312 -7.16 -2.99 -4.80
CA TYR A 312 -7.68 -1.78 -4.14
C TYR A 312 -9.21 -1.88 -3.97
N ALA A 313 -9.78 -1.03 -3.13
CA ALA A 313 -11.22 -0.93 -2.96
C ALA A 313 -11.74 0.50 -3.10
N ILE A 314 -13.03 0.60 -3.39
CA ILE A 314 -13.81 1.84 -3.32
C ILE A 314 -14.80 1.69 -2.16
N PRO A 315 -14.74 2.59 -1.15
CA PRO A 315 -15.62 2.54 0.00
C PRO A 315 -17.10 2.40 -0.38
N GLY A 316 -17.76 1.44 0.26
CA GLY A 316 -19.15 1.09 0.10
C GLY A 316 -19.53 0.37 -1.19
N ARG A 317 -18.58 0.16 -2.12
CA ARG A 317 -18.91 -0.32 -3.46
C ARG A 317 -18.19 -1.60 -3.88
N TYR A 318 -16.88 -1.57 -4.09
CA TYR A 318 -16.19 -2.72 -4.70
C TYR A 318 -14.76 -2.92 -4.21
N ILE A 319 -14.28 -4.16 -4.30
CA ILE A 319 -12.88 -4.56 -4.23
C ILE A 319 -12.46 -5.04 -5.62
N ALA A 320 -11.39 -4.49 -6.13
CA ALA A 320 -10.72 -4.90 -7.35
C ALA A 320 -9.47 -5.68 -6.96
N LEU A 321 -9.42 -6.99 -7.25
CA LEU A 321 -8.28 -7.83 -6.90
C LEU A 321 -7.21 -7.78 -7.99
N GLY A 322 -5.97 -7.50 -7.59
CA GLY A 322 -4.77 -7.67 -8.40
C GLY A 322 -4.19 -9.09 -8.30
N PRO A 323 -3.14 -9.42 -9.06
CA PRO A 323 -2.58 -10.78 -9.12
C PRO A 323 -1.59 -11.08 -7.98
N HIS A 324 -1.17 -10.07 -7.24
CA HIS A 324 -0.12 -10.19 -6.22
C HIS A 324 -0.64 -10.95 -4.99
N PRO A 325 0.19 -11.78 -4.33
CA PRO A 325 -0.21 -12.47 -3.11
C PRO A 325 -0.86 -11.53 -2.08
N LEU A 326 -1.94 -12.00 -1.46
CA LEU A 326 -2.73 -11.20 -0.52
C LEU A 326 -2.85 -11.97 0.79
N SER A 327 -2.49 -11.35 1.90
CA SER A 327 -2.73 -11.95 3.21
C SER A 327 -4.20 -11.86 3.58
N TYR A 328 -4.66 -12.74 4.47
CA TYR A 328 -6.04 -12.71 4.96
C TYR A 328 -6.41 -11.38 5.62
N ASN A 329 -5.45 -10.75 6.32
CA ASN A 329 -5.68 -9.48 7.01
C ASN A 329 -5.79 -8.31 6.02
N VAL A 330 -4.98 -8.29 4.96
CA VAL A 330 -5.12 -7.27 3.91
C VAL A 330 -6.46 -7.45 3.19
N LEU A 331 -6.88 -8.68 2.88
CA LEU A 331 -8.22 -8.91 2.30
C LEU A 331 -9.34 -8.42 3.23
N ALA A 332 -9.21 -8.64 4.54
CA ALA A 332 -10.17 -8.18 5.53
C ALA A 332 -10.19 -6.65 5.66
N HIS A 333 -9.04 -5.98 5.50
CA HIS A 333 -8.94 -4.52 5.39
C HIS A 333 -9.68 -4.01 4.14
N GLU A 334 -9.42 -4.59 2.96
CA GLU A 334 -10.14 -4.23 1.73
C GLU A 334 -11.65 -4.43 1.87
N PHE A 335 -12.06 -5.45 2.63
CA PHE A 335 -13.46 -5.67 2.97
C PHE A 335 -14.02 -4.60 3.91
N GLY A 336 -13.22 -4.02 4.81
CA GLY A 336 -13.61 -2.85 5.59
C GLY A 336 -14.07 -1.68 4.70
N HIS A 337 -13.43 -1.49 3.54
CA HIS A 337 -13.90 -0.51 2.58
C HIS A 337 -15.29 -0.87 2.03
N ILE A 338 -15.61 -2.14 1.76
CA ILE A 338 -16.98 -2.52 1.40
C ILE A 338 -17.99 -2.12 2.47
N LEU A 339 -17.62 -2.12 3.75
CA LEU A 339 -18.49 -1.68 4.84
C LEU A 339 -18.62 -0.15 4.96
N GLY A 340 -17.90 0.60 4.12
CA GLY A 340 -17.91 2.06 4.07
C GLY A 340 -16.78 2.72 4.86
N PHE A 341 -15.86 1.96 5.45
CA PHE A 341 -14.68 2.55 6.09
C PHE A 341 -13.72 3.11 5.05
N ILE A 342 -13.03 4.19 5.42
CA ILE A 342 -11.88 4.70 4.70
C ILE A 342 -10.60 4.20 5.37
N ASP A 343 -9.47 4.40 4.70
CA ASP A 343 -8.17 4.19 5.32
C ASP A 343 -8.04 5.08 6.55
N GLY A 344 -7.60 4.49 7.66
CA GLY A 344 -7.45 5.17 8.93
C GLY A 344 -6.12 5.92 9.05
N TYR A 345 -5.14 5.58 8.21
CA TYR A 345 -3.92 6.35 8.04
C TYR A 345 -4.21 7.57 7.15
N PHE A 346 -3.48 8.65 7.35
CA PHE A 346 -3.60 9.84 6.50
C PHE A 346 -2.24 10.50 6.28
N ARG A 347 -2.19 11.38 5.28
CA ARG A 347 -0.95 11.96 4.79
C ARG A 347 -0.99 13.48 4.92
N GLY A 348 -0.14 14.01 5.79
CA GLY A 348 0.21 15.43 5.85
C GLY A 348 1.44 15.72 4.99
N TYR A 349 2.00 16.91 5.15
CA TYR A 349 3.24 17.30 4.50
C TYR A 349 4.00 18.39 5.26
N HIS A 350 5.30 18.50 4.97
CA HIS A 350 6.10 19.70 5.15
C HIS A 350 6.50 20.30 3.80
N ASP A 351 6.46 21.63 3.68
CA ASP A 351 7.01 22.34 2.52
C ASP A 351 8.52 22.55 2.72
N LEU A 352 9.34 21.91 1.88
CA LEU A 352 10.79 22.04 1.90
C LEU A 352 11.28 23.08 0.87
N GLY A 353 10.39 23.88 0.30
CA GLY A 353 10.69 24.92 -0.68
C GLY A 353 11.23 24.32 -1.99
N PRO A 354 12.43 24.72 -2.46
CA PRO A 354 13.02 24.19 -3.68
C PRO A 354 13.24 22.67 -3.69
N ARG A 355 13.25 22.02 -2.52
CA ARG A 355 13.41 20.57 -2.39
C ARG A 355 12.08 19.80 -2.55
N GLY A 356 10.97 20.52 -2.78
CA GLY A 356 9.62 19.96 -2.88
C GLY A 356 8.98 19.76 -1.51
N PHE A 357 8.10 18.77 -1.40
CA PHE A 357 7.40 18.42 -0.18
C PHE A 357 8.02 17.19 0.50
N GLU A 358 7.92 17.12 1.82
CA GLU A 358 8.05 15.87 2.57
C GLU A 358 6.65 15.39 2.91
N VAL A 359 6.23 14.25 2.35
CA VAL A 359 4.95 13.61 2.65
C VAL A 359 5.06 12.91 3.99
N LEU A 360 4.12 13.14 4.89
CA LEU A 360 4.10 12.57 6.23
C LEU A 360 2.92 11.63 6.38
N GLU A 361 3.17 10.34 6.20
CA GLU A 361 2.15 9.31 6.42
C GLU A 361 2.13 8.91 7.90
N VAL A 362 0.97 9.06 8.55
CA VAL A 362 0.82 8.64 9.94
C VAL A 362 -0.23 7.55 10.09
N VAL A 363 0.15 6.54 10.87
CA VAL A 363 -0.73 5.47 11.35
C VAL A 363 -1.14 5.81 12.78
N PRO A 364 -2.36 6.31 13.02
CA PRO A 364 -2.78 6.79 14.34
C PRO A 364 -3.03 5.67 15.36
N ASP A 365 -3.46 4.51 14.88
CA ASP A 365 -3.69 3.33 15.69
C ASP A 365 -3.14 2.08 14.97
N PRO A 366 -1.93 1.60 15.31
CA PRO A 366 -1.37 0.43 14.66
C PRO A 366 -2.11 -0.88 14.97
N SER A 367 -2.99 -0.88 15.98
CA SER A 367 -3.85 -2.03 16.31
C SER A 367 -5.10 -2.09 15.45
N ASP A 368 -5.42 -1.05 14.70
CA ASP A 368 -6.61 -0.98 13.87
C ASP A 368 -6.32 -1.49 12.46
N ILE A 369 -7.13 -2.45 11.99
CA ILE A 369 -7.05 -3.01 10.64
C ILE A 369 -7.22 -1.96 9.55
N MET A 370 -8.03 -0.92 9.79
CA MET A 370 -8.23 0.17 8.83
C MET A 370 -7.03 1.12 8.78
N CYS A 371 -6.20 1.15 9.81
CA CYS A 371 -4.96 1.92 9.84
C CYS A 371 -3.75 1.10 9.36
N THR A 372 -3.70 -0.19 9.67
CA THR A 372 -2.56 -1.07 9.40
C THR A 372 -3.01 -2.42 8.82
N PRO A 373 -3.19 -2.53 7.49
CA PRO A 373 -3.75 -3.73 6.85
C PRO A 373 -2.96 -5.02 7.10
N SER A 374 -1.65 -4.92 7.35
CA SER A 374 -0.77 -6.08 7.51
C SER A 374 -0.87 -6.75 8.87
N VAL A 375 -1.09 -5.96 9.94
CA VAL A 375 -1.02 -6.44 11.33
C VAL A 375 -2.16 -5.95 12.22
N GLY A 376 -2.89 -4.92 11.85
CA GLY A 376 -4.02 -4.39 12.62
C GLY A 376 -5.19 -5.37 12.69
N ARG A 377 -6.10 -5.16 13.63
CA ARG A 377 -7.27 -6.00 13.91
C ARG A 377 -8.56 -5.20 13.74
N VAL A 378 -9.64 -5.91 13.48
CA VAL A 378 -10.98 -5.33 13.61
C VAL A 378 -11.20 -5.01 15.09
N LEU A 379 -11.73 -3.82 15.36
CA LEU A 379 -11.95 -3.29 16.70
C LEU A 379 -13.46 -3.13 16.98
N PRO A 380 -13.89 -3.17 18.25
CA PRO A 380 -15.31 -3.03 18.60
C PRO A 380 -15.96 -1.78 18.01
N TYR A 381 -15.20 -0.68 17.96
CA TYR A 381 -15.70 0.58 17.46
C TYR A 381 -16.16 0.50 15.99
N HIS A 382 -15.58 -0.39 15.16
CA HIS A 382 -16.02 -0.55 13.77
C HIS A 382 -17.49 -0.97 13.72
N TYR A 383 -17.86 -1.94 14.54
CA TYR A 383 -19.25 -2.39 14.66
C TYR A 383 -20.15 -1.32 15.26
N GLU A 384 -19.73 -0.70 16.34
CA GLU A 384 -20.48 0.37 17.00
C GLU A 384 -20.76 1.55 16.06
N THR A 385 -19.79 1.90 15.21
CA THR A 385 -19.93 2.96 14.21
C THR A 385 -21.00 2.60 13.17
N ILE A 386 -21.00 1.35 12.66
CA ILE A 386 -22.04 0.88 11.73
C ILE A 386 -23.41 0.92 12.42
N PHE A 387 -23.52 0.38 13.63
CA PHE A 387 -24.80 0.31 14.36
C PHE A 387 -25.37 1.69 14.70
N LYS A 388 -24.51 2.62 15.14
CA LYS A 388 -24.92 3.99 15.43
C LYS A 388 -25.50 4.69 14.19
N ARG A 389 -24.91 4.46 13.02
CA ARG A 389 -25.37 5.08 11.76
C ARG A 389 -26.63 4.43 11.22
N TYR A 390 -26.76 3.10 11.34
CA TYR A 390 -27.96 2.37 10.94
C TYR A 390 -29.16 2.63 11.85
N GLY A 391 -28.96 2.78 13.16
CA GLY A 391 -30.04 3.14 14.09
C GLY A 391 -30.52 4.59 13.97
N SER A 392 -29.83 5.41 13.17
CA SER A 392 -30.20 6.82 12.89
C SER A 392 -30.85 7.04 11.52
N GLN A 393 -30.94 5.99 10.69
CA GLN A 393 -31.69 5.97 9.43
C GLN A 393 -33.08 5.40 9.67
#